data_AF-A0A1I8CAE1-F1
#
_entry.id   AF-A0A1I8CAE1-F1
#
_cell.length_a   1.000
_cell.length_b   1.000
_cell.length_c   1.000
_cell.angle_alpha   90.00
_cell.angle_beta   90.00
_cell.angle_gamma   90.00
#
_symmetry.space_group_name_H-M   'P 1'
#
loop_
_entity.id
_entity.type
_entity.pdbx_description
1 polymer ?
#
loop_
_entity_poly.entity_id
_entity_poly.type
_entity_poly.pdbx_seq_one_letter_code
_entity_poly.pdbx_strand_id
1 'polypeptide(L)'
;MHSISLTEIQATIVEFLGKTYVDINKDKILTPKEYVSYYTRVYNYCMPTPSSTQDSNTINNGTTLPNPGSDVVGGEMYYFIKEWIAHYLNQLAAKLNGLYGDDLLREYNKIWINFLSSSLVINRICRGLSVCWINRKLEEGSHDVRFIINMLVTEYKIQLFNKFSPSLVTAVLQLIEKERNNQSINSGLISETLQSYVYMGVTLDTDAISKSVPTKDSTAFTFQKKDDSEKFVIDSVKNTAIYKQQFEIEFLSQTKAWYERLSAQVLEVADVPEYLMKAEGWMTAEIDRCDRLMDKSTLDPLQLCLNQSLITDHLDIFRAQFEGLLANDKKDDLRRLYTLSLGTPDAELHFTTNLKKYISAYGVEKINGIADDAKDDPKMYFTSIIEIYNQFTSVVQTSFKNDKAYVEALDKAFREIINANDRRGNKTHELVAKYADTILKKTNRIGNSCELDEKLKDIVTVFRYIEDKDSCTYGELKRALQSGDTELKAALLDFAKNDILLVDGATFKVNEGKEVTEETVYLLNTNFTNNEVKIDLTKETTKVEANKELQIMNASIESGRKLYLEAIIVRIMKVRKEMRSQQLMFEVVGIVKKRFKPDISDIKRSIDALIEKGYIKRDGNERDLYQYLA
;
A
#
# COMPACT_ATOMS: atom_id res chain seq x y z
N MET A 1 25.87 -71.83 24.81
CA MET A 1 25.58 -70.40 24.99
C MET A 1 24.07 -70.27 25.11
N HIS A 2 23.57 -69.93 26.30
CA HIS A 2 22.15 -69.99 26.62
C HIS A 2 21.34 -69.01 25.80
N SER A 3 20.27 -69.51 25.16
CA SER A 3 19.14 -68.72 24.69
C SER A 3 18.61 -67.91 25.89
N ILE A 4 18.80 -66.59 25.87
CA ILE A 4 18.28 -65.72 26.93
C ILE A 4 16.76 -65.84 26.91
N SER A 5 16.16 -66.19 28.05
CA SER A 5 14.70 -66.35 28.15
C SER A 5 13.98 -65.00 28.13
N LEU A 6 12.75 -64.98 27.62
CA LEU A 6 11.89 -63.78 27.56
C LEU A 6 11.79 -63.08 28.93
N THR A 7 11.68 -63.86 30.00
CA THR A 7 11.64 -63.40 31.40
C THR A 7 12.93 -62.71 31.87
N GLU A 8 14.10 -63.19 31.45
CA GLU A 8 15.39 -62.57 31.84
C GLU A 8 15.62 -61.23 31.15
N ILE A 9 15.15 -61.08 29.91
CA ILE A 9 15.24 -59.81 29.18
C ILE A 9 14.20 -58.82 29.66
N GLN A 10 12.95 -59.24 29.94
CA GLN A 10 11.97 -58.38 30.58
C GLN A 10 12.47 -57.86 31.94
N ALA A 11 13.09 -58.72 32.77
CA ALA A 11 13.72 -58.30 34.02
C ALA A 11 14.89 -57.31 33.79
N THR A 12 15.73 -57.57 32.79
CA THR A 12 16.84 -56.67 32.41
C THR A 12 16.32 -55.32 31.91
N ILE A 13 15.24 -55.30 31.13
CA ILE A 13 14.58 -54.09 30.63
C ILE A 13 13.96 -53.34 31.80
N VAL A 14 13.27 -53.99 32.73
CA VAL A 14 12.72 -53.33 33.92
C VAL A 14 13.83 -52.73 34.80
N GLU A 15 14.93 -53.44 35.03
CA GLU A 15 16.08 -52.92 35.78
C GLU A 15 16.69 -51.69 35.09
N PHE A 16 16.85 -51.77 33.77
CA PHE A 16 17.37 -50.68 32.94
C PHE A 16 16.41 -49.46 32.91
N LEU A 17 15.12 -49.69 32.70
CA LEU A 17 14.08 -48.66 32.70
C LEU A 17 13.96 -48.01 34.09
N GLY A 18 14.09 -48.80 35.15
CA GLY A 18 14.18 -48.33 36.53
C GLY A 18 15.39 -47.41 36.74
N LYS A 19 16.59 -47.86 36.36
CA LYS A 19 17.81 -47.03 36.48
C LYS A 19 17.74 -45.75 35.62
N THR A 20 17.13 -45.81 34.45
CA THR A 20 17.05 -44.64 33.57
C THR A 20 15.95 -43.68 33.97
N TYR A 21 14.75 -44.10 34.34
CA TYR A 21 13.66 -43.16 34.66
C TYR A 21 13.52 -42.88 36.16
N VAL A 22 13.85 -43.83 37.02
CA VAL A 22 13.69 -43.69 38.48
C VAL A 22 14.96 -43.18 39.15
N ASP A 23 16.15 -43.61 38.69
CA ASP A 23 17.43 -43.18 39.29
C ASP A 23 18.06 -41.93 38.65
N ILE A 24 17.78 -41.60 37.37
CA ILE A 24 18.16 -40.30 36.79
C ILE A 24 17.41 -39.14 37.47
N ASN A 25 16.19 -39.39 37.96
CA ASN A 25 15.47 -38.48 38.86
C ASN A 25 16.18 -38.22 40.21
N LYS A 26 17.29 -38.94 40.50
CA LYS A 26 18.13 -38.81 41.71
C LYS A 26 19.60 -38.50 41.38
N ASP A 27 19.89 -37.90 40.23
CA ASP A 27 21.24 -37.52 39.78
C ASP A 27 22.24 -38.69 39.62
N LYS A 28 21.76 -39.94 39.52
CA LYS A 28 22.61 -41.10 39.25
C LYS A 28 22.75 -41.32 37.75
N ILE A 29 23.94 -41.03 37.22
CA ILE A 29 24.27 -41.19 35.81
C ILE A 29 24.61 -42.67 35.52
N LEU A 30 24.05 -43.22 34.45
CA LEU A 30 24.37 -44.56 33.97
C LEU A 30 25.86 -44.67 33.62
N THR A 31 26.58 -45.64 34.16
CA THR A 31 28.01 -45.79 33.86
C THR A 31 28.21 -46.31 32.42
N PRO A 32 29.33 -45.96 31.74
CA PRO A 32 29.61 -46.48 30.39
C PRO A 32 29.63 -48.00 30.30
N LYS A 33 30.06 -48.68 31.38
CA LYS A 33 30.07 -50.16 31.46
C LYS A 33 28.66 -50.75 31.51
N GLU A 34 27.77 -50.14 32.29
CA GLU A 34 26.37 -50.55 32.36
C GLU A 34 25.64 -50.29 31.03
N TYR A 35 25.87 -49.12 30.41
CA TYR A 35 25.32 -48.80 29.09
C TYR A 35 25.65 -49.86 28.04
N VAL A 36 26.92 -50.23 27.91
CA VAL A 36 27.38 -51.24 26.94
C VAL A 36 26.77 -52.61 27.25
N SER A 37 26.68 -52.99 28.53
CA SER A 37 26.06 -54.24 28.95
C SER A 37 24.57 -54.31 28.55
N TYR A 38 23.80 -53.27 28.83
CA TYR A 38 22.38 -53.22 28.47
C TYR A 38 22.18 -53.17 26.95
N TYR A 39 22.96 -52.35 26.22
CA TYR A 39 22.94 -52.31 24.76
C TYR A 39 23.23 -53.68 24.15
N THR A 40 24.29 -54.36 24.58
CA THR A 40 24.67 -55.67 24.04
C THR A 40 23.60 -56.73 24.34
N ARG A 41 22.97 -56.71 25.52
CA ARG A 41 21.88 -57.65 25.85
C ARG A 41 20.64 -57.43 24.99
N VAL A 42 20.23 -56.16 24.82
CA VAL A 42 19.11 -55.80 23.93
C VAL A 42 19.42 -56.16 22.47
N TYR A 43 20.64 -55.88 22.01
CA TYR A 43 21.09 -56.20 20.67
C TYR A 43 21.11 -57.72 20.42
N ASN A 44 21.69 -58.51 21.33
CA ASN A 44 21.76 -59.97 21.21
C ASN A 44 20.38 -60.64 21.23
N TYR A 45 19.41 -60.04 21.90
CA TYR A 45 18.03 -60.52 21.89
C TYR A 45 17.29 -60.18 20.59
N CYS A 46 17.48 -58.97 20.07
CA CYS A 46 16.88 -58.54 18.80
C CYS A 46 17.54 -59.23 17.58
N MET A 47 18.84 -59.56 17.69
CA MET A 47 19.64 -60.25 16.67
C MET A 47 20.30 -61.51 17.26
N PRO A 48 19.56 -62.62 17.43
CA PRO A 48 20.18 -63.88 17.80
C PRO A 48 21.15 -64.30 16.68
N THR A 49 22.42 -64.48 17.01
CA THR A 49 23.38 -65.08 16.06
C THR A 49 22.86 -66.45 15.63
N PRO A 50 22.87 -66.80 14.33
CA PRO A 50 22.49 -68.14 13.89
C PRO A 50 23.35 -69.15 14.63
N SER A 51 22.71 -69.99 15.44
CA SER A 51 23.37 -71.03 16.20
C SER A 51 24.12 -71.96 15.24
N SER A 52 25.42 -72.10 15.47
CA SER A 52 26.26 -73.12 14.84
C SER A 52 25.74 -74.51 15.20
N THR A 53 24.91 -75.09 14.35
CA THR A 53 24.83 -76.54 14.20
C THR A 53 25.39 -76.87 12.84
N GLN A 54 26.53 -77.56 12.83
CA GLN A 54 27.02 -78.25 11.64
C GLN A 54 25.88 -79.14 11.13
N ASP A 55 25.42 -78.88 9.91
CA ASP A 55 25.26 -79.94 8.92
C ASP A 55 25.21 -79.34 7.50
N SER A 56 25.74 -80.14 6.60
CA SER A 56 26.36 -79.74 5.35
C SER A 56 25.36 -79.55 4.21
N ASN A 57 25.77 -78.72 3.24
CA ASN A 57 25.39 -78.74 1.81
C ASN A 57 23.97 -78.27 1.43
N THR A 58 23.85 -77.00 1.04
CA THR A 58 23.44 -76.66 -0.34
C THR A 58 23.78 -75.20 -0.66
N ILE A 59 24.48 -75.00 -1.78
CA ILE A 59 24.64 -73.70 -2.43
C ILE A 59 23.28 -73.36 -3.04
N ASN A 60 22.67 -72.23 -2.67
CA ASN A 60 21.75 -71.52 -3.56
C ASN A 60 21.51 -70.05 -3.15
N ASN A 61 21.30 -69.25 -4.19
CA ASN A 61 21.29 -67.80 -4.26
C ASN A 61 20.23 -67.13 -3.38
N GLY A 62 20.66 -66.09 -2.67
CA GLY A 62 19.98 -64.79 -2.56
C GLY A 62 18.46 -64.78 -2.46
N THR A 63 17.91 -65.21 -1.32
CA THR A 63 16.66 -64.70 -0.74
C THR A 63 16.53 -65.27 0.67
N THR A 64 16.93 -64.51 1.68
CA THR A 64 16.72 -64.88 3.09
C THR A 64 15.23 -64.80 3.39
N LEU A 65 14.53 -65.94 3.39
CA LEU A 65 13.20 -66.04 3.99
C LEU A 65 13.27 -65.68 5.49
N PRO A 66 12.25 -64.99 6.05
CA PRO A 66 12.34 -64.42 7.39
C PRO A 66 12.14 -65.49 8.46
N ASN A 67 12.98 -65.48 9.50
CA ASN A 67 12.78 -66.31 10.68
C ASN A 67 11.59 -65.75 11.50
N PRO A 68 10.44 -66.46 11.64
CA PRO A 68 9.24 -65.95 12.31
C PRO A 68 9.47 -65.54 13.78
N GLY A 69 10.48 -66.13 14.43
CA GLY A 69 10.84 -65.82 15.81
C GLY A 69 11.33 -64.38 16.03
N SER A 70 11.89 -63.71 15.02
CA SER A 70 12.37 -62.33 15.17
C SER A 70 11.23 -61.30 15.15
N ASP A 71 10.07 -61.64 14.57
CA ASP A 71 8.90 -60.75 14.54
C ASP A 71 8.14 -60.74 15.86
N VAL A 72 7.99 -61.91 16.48
CA VAL A 72 7.34 -62.04 17.79
C VAL A 72 8.18 -61.37 18.88
N VAL A 73 9.49 -61.63 18.88
CA VAL A 73 10.44 -61.08 19.87
C VAL A 73 10.53 -59.56 19.84
N GLY A 74 10.56 -58.95 18.65
CA GLY A 74 10.60 -57.49 18.52
C GLY A 74 9.31 -56.81 18.99
N GLY A 75 8.15 -57.39 18.66
CA GLY A 75 6.85 -56.88 19.08
C GLY A 75 6.63 -56.96 20.59
N GLU A 76 6.96 -58.09 21.21
CA GLU A 76 6.85 -58.28 22.66
C GLU A 76 7.66 -57.24 23.43
N MET A 77 8.90 -56.96 23.00
CA MET A 77 9.76 -55.96 23.62
C MET A 77 9.19 -54.53 23.45
N TYR A 78 8.68 -54.19 22.28
CA TYR A 78 8.12 -52.87 21.99
C TYR A 78 6.89 -52.58 22.85
N TYR A 79 5.91 -53.50 22.88
CA TYR A 79 4.70 -53.34 23.68
C TYR A 79 4.98 -53.40 25.17
N PHE A 80 5.94 -54.22 25.63
CA PHE A 80 6.35 -54.24 27.03
C PHE A 80 6.93 -52.89 27.48
N ILE A 81 7.82 -52.28 26.68
CA ILE A 81 8.35 -50.95 26.98
C ILE A 81 7.23 -49.91 27.00
N LYS A 82 6.29 -49.97 26.04
CA LYS A 82 5.13 -49.08 25.97
C LYS A 82 4.26 -49.18 27.23
N GLU A 83 3.90 -50.39 27.66
CA GLU A 83 3.09 -50.63 28.87
C GLU A 83 3.80 -50.18 30.15
N TRP A 84 5.08 -50.51 30.29
CA TRP A 84 5.86 -50.10 31.47
C TRP A 84 5.90 -48.57 31.60
N ILE A 85 6.11 -47.87 30.48
CA ILE A 85 6.19 -46.40 30.46
C ILE A 85 4.82 -45.78 30.71
N ALA A 86 3.74 -46.35 30.18
CA ALA A 86 2.38 -45.91 30.49
C ALA A 86 2.08 -46.04 31.99
N HIS A 87 2.49 -47.13 32.64
CA HIS A 87 2.34 -47.31 34.08
C HIS A 87 3.19 -46.31 34.89
N TYR A 88 4.46 -46.13 34.52
CA TYR A 88 5.35 -45.16 35.14
C TYR A 88 4.82 -43.72 35.05
N LEU A 89 4.33 -43.31 33.88
CA LEU A 89 3.75 -41.99 33.67
C LEU A 89 2.46 -41.79 34.47
N ASN A 90 1.64 -42.82 34.63
CA ASN A 90 0.44 -42.74 35.49
C ASN A 90 0.82 -42.58 36.98
N GLN A 91 1.89 -43.21 37.45
CA GLN A 91 2.40 -42.97 38.82
C GLN A 91 2.90 -41.54 39.00
N LEU A 92 3.54 -40.95 37.99
CA LEU A 92 3.96 -39.55 38.02
C LEU A 92 2.77 -38.59 37.94
N ALA A 93 1.77 -38.89 37.13
CA ALA A 93 0.52 -38.13 37.06
C ALA A 93 -0.18 -38.09 38.43
N ALA A 94 -0.16 -39.18 39.19
CA ALA A 94 -0.71 -39.21 40.54
C ALA A 94 0.03 -38.26 41.52
N LYS A 95 1.32 -37.98 41.29
CA LYS A 95 2.08 -36.99 42.10
C LYS A 95 1.77 -35.55 41.71
N LEU A 96 1.40 -35.31 40.46
CA LEU A 96 1.00 -34.00 39.96
C LEU A 96 -0.44 -33.64 40.36
N ASN A 97 -1.28 -34.64 40.63
CA ASN A 97 -2.64 -34.42 41.12
C ASN A 97 -2.62 -33.70 42.48
N GLY A 98 -3.19 -32.49 42.51
CA GLY A 98 -3.31 -31.66 43.72
C GLY A 98 -2.30 -30.51 43.82
N LEU A 99 -1.37 -30.39 42.86
CA LEU A 99 -0.51 -29.22 42.71
C LEU A 99 -1.18 -28.17 41.81
N TYR A 100 -0.98 -26.89 42.13
CA TYR A 100 -1.56 -25.77 41.39
C TYR A 100 -0.52 -24.64 41.21
N GLY A 101 -0.68 -23.83 40.17
CA GLY A 101 0.16 -22.64 39.93
C GLY A 101 1.64 -22.96 39.72
N ASP A 102 2.51 -22.16 40.34
CA ASP A 102 3.97 -22.24 40.20
C ASP A 102 4.56 -23.61 40.59
N ASP A 103 4.00 -24.28 41.59
CA ASP A 103 4.47 -25.58 42.06
C ASP A 103 4.16 -26.69 41.06
N LEU A 104 3.00 -26.61 40.39
CA LEU A 104 2.63 -27.51 39.31
C LEU A 104 3.62 -27.37 38.14
N LEU A 105 3.96 -26.13 37.75
CA LEU A 105 4.87 -25.86 36.63
C LEU A 105 6.30 -26.37 36.93
N ARG A 106 6.81 -26.15 38.14
CA ARG A 106 8.16 -26.64 38.54
C ARG A 106 8.25 -28.15 38.49
N GLU A 107 7.30 -28.85 39.11
CA GLU A 107 7.32 -30.32 39.14
C GLU A 107 7.06 -30.91 37.76
N TYR A 108 6.17 -30.30 36.97
CA TYR A 108 5.94 -30.70 35.58
C TYR A 108 7.20 -30.54 34.72
N ASN A 109 7.86 -29.38 34.73
CA ASN A 109 9.07 -29.14 33.94
C ASN A 109 10.21 -30.09 34.33
N LYS A 110 10.37 -30.35 35.63
CA LYS A 110 11.34 -31.33 36.13
C LYS A 110 11.04 -32.72 35.59
N ILE A 111 9.78 -33.17 35.66
CA ILE A 111 9.35 -34.45 35.10
C ILE A 111 9.60 -34.49 33.59
N TRP A 112 9.28 -33.42 32.87
CA TRP A 112 9.44 -33.31 31.42
C TRP A 112 10.91 -33.44 30.99
N ILE A 113 11.81 -32.66 31.58
CA ILE A 113 13.26 -32.67 31.26
C ILE A 113 13.88 -34.03 31.58
N ASN A 114 13.54 -34.60 32.74
CA ASN A 114 14.04 -35.91 33.15
C ASN A 114 13.48 -37.03 32.26
N PHE A 115 12.21 -36.94 31.86
CA PHE A 115 11.60 -37.88 30.92
C PHE A 115 12.27 -37.81 29.54
N LEU A 116 12.50 -36.61 29.00
CA LEU A 116 13.08 -36.42 27.68
C LEU A 116 14.53 -36.91 27.61
N SER A 117 15.35 -36.55 28.60
CA SER A 117 16.74 -37.04 28.72
C SER A 117 16.80 -38.57 28.82
N SER A 118 15.93 -39.16 29.65
CA SER A 118 15.82 -40.62 29.79
C SER A 118 15.34 -41.29 28.50
N SER A 119 14.43 -40.65 27.76
CA SER A 119 13.91 -41.13 26.48
C SER A 119 14.97 -41.19 25.39
N LEU A 120 15.88 -40.22 25.35
CA LEU A 120 17.02 -40.23 24.42
C LEU A 120 17.98 -41.38 24.72
N VAL A 121 18.22 -41.69 26.00
CA VAL A 121 19.07 -42.82 26.41
C VAL A 121 18.43 -44.15 26.01
N ILE A 122 17.12 -44.33 26.25
CA ILE A 122 16.39 -45.52 25.76
C ILE A 122 16.52 -45.64 24.25
N ASN A 123 16.24 -44.56 23.52
CA ASN A 123 16.23 -44.59 22.06
C ASN A 123 17.58 -45.06 21.50
N ARG A 124 18.70 -44.67 22.13
CA ARG A 124 20.04 -45.14 21.77
C ARG A 124 20.27 -46.61 22.10
N ILE A 125 19.82 -47.07 23.27
CA ILE A 125 19.99 -48.46 23.71
C ILE A 125 19.14 -49.42 22.88
N CYS A 126 17.93 -49.01 22.55
CA CYS A 126 16.99 -49.79 21.75
C CYS A 126 17.19 -49.60 20.24
N ARG A 127 18.34 -49.06 19.80
CA ARG A 127 18.70 -48.96 18.38
C ARG A 127 18.71 -50.33 17.69
N GLY A 128 19.08 -51.39 18.41
CA GLY A 128 18.94 -52.76 17.94
C GLY A 128 17.50 -53.05 17.50
N LEU A 129 16.52 -52.78 18.38
CA LEU A 129 15.10 -52.98 18.08
C LEU A 129 14.63 -52.14 16.89
N SER A 130 15.09 -50.88 16.78
CA SER A 130 14.69 -50.01 15.67
C SER A 130 15.17 -50.53 14.31
N VAL A 131 16.41 -51.05 14.27
CA VAL A 131 17.02 -51.59 13.04
C VAL A 131 16.41 -52.93 12.64
N CYS A 132 16.07 -53.80 13.60
CA CYS A 132 15.63 -55.17 13.33
C CYS A 132 14.14 -55.28 13.02
N TRP A 133 13.33 -54.49 13.72
CA TRP A 133 11.89 -54.73 13.79
C TRP A 133 11.06 -53.50 13.40
N ILE A 134 11.38 -52.32 13.93
CA ILE A 134 10.58 -51.10 13.69
C ILE A 134 10.64 -50.68 12.23
N ASN A 135 11.84 -50.63 11.63
CA ASN A 135 11.98 -50.29 10.21
C ASN A 135 11.19 -51.25 9.31
N ARG A 136 11.26 -52.55 9.61
CA ARG A 136 10.51 -53.57 8.88
C ARG A 136 8.99 -53.38 9.01
N LYS A 137 8.48 -53.11 10.21
CA LYS A 137 7.04 -52.87 10.43
C LYS A 137 6.53 -51.58 9.78
N LEU A 138 7.37 -50.55 9.70
CA LEU A 138 7.07 -49.32 8.97
C LEU A 138 7.03 -49.55 7.45
N GLU A 139 7.96 -50.36 6.91
CA GLU A 139 7.96 -50.78 5.50
C GLU A 139 6.75 -51.66 5.13
N GLU A 140 6.28 -52.49 6.09
CA GLU A 140 5.04 -53.28 5.98
C GLU A 140 3.76 -52.41 6.03
N GLY A 141 3.88 -51.09 6.22
CA GLY A 141 2.75 -50.15 6.26
C GLY A 141 1.94 -50.18 7.55
N SER A 142 2.48 -50.72 8.64
CA SER A 142 1.77 -50.77 9.93
C SER A 142 1.69 -49.38 10.57
N HIS A 143 0.47 -48.85 10.75
CA HIS A 143 0.25 -47.53 11.38
C HIS A 143 0.39 -47.53 12.91
N ASP A 144 0.39 -48.71 13.54
CA ASP A 144 0.42 -48.85 15.01
C ASP A 144 1.83 -48.74 15.61
N VAL A 145 2.86 -48.90 14.77
CA VAL A 145 4.26 -48.90 15.20
C VAL A 145 4.91 -47.57 14.82
N ARG A 146 5.48 -46.89 15.82
CA ARG A 146 6.29 -45.69 15.65
C ARG A 146 7.72 -45.94 16.12
N PHE A 147 8.67 -45.15 15.63
CA PHE A 147 10.01 -45.08 16.23
C PHE A 147 9.94 -44.90 17.74
N ILE A 148 10.89 -45.47 18.46
CA ILE A 148 10.86 -45.56 19.93
C ILE A 148 10.67 -44.19 20.54
N ILE A 149 11.49 -43.20 20.17
CA ILE A 149 11.34 -41.83 20.68
C ILE A 149 9.94 -41.24 20.42
N ASN A 150 9.36 -41.47 19.24
CA ASN A 150 8.00 -41.01 18.90
C ASN A 150 6.93 -41.75 19.71
N MET A 151 7.12 -43.04 19.98
CA MET A 151 6.26 -43.83 20.86
C MET A 151 6.30 -43.30 22.29
N LEU A 152 7.49 -43.06 22.83
CA LEU A 152 7.68 -42.50 24.18
C LEU A 152 6.99 -41.15 24.34
N VAL A 153 7.19 -40.25 23.39
CA VAL A 153 6.57 -38.92 23.38
C VAL A 153 5.05 -39.03 23.22
N THR A 154 4.56 -39.97 22.42
CA THR A 154 3.11 -40.22 22.28
C THR A 154 2.49 -40.70 23.59
N GLU A 155 3.14 -41.63 24.30
CA GLU A 155 2.66 -42.09 25.62
C GLU A 155 2.70 -40.97 26.66
N TYR A 156 3.76 -40.15 26.68
CA TYR A 156 3.80 -38.95 27.52
C TYR A 156 2.63 -38.01 27.23
N LYS A 157 2.33 -37.80 25.94
CA LYS A 157 1.24 -36.96 25.48
C LYS A 157 -0.11 -37.45 26.00
N ILE A 158 -0.40 -38.74 25.82
CA ILE A 158 -1.68 -39.37 26.19
C ILE A 158 -1.83 -39.44 27.71
N GLN A 159 -0.79 -39.91 28.42
CA GLN A 159 -0.91 -40.24 29.83
C GLN A 159 -0.78 -39.05 30.76
N LEU A 160 -0.05 -38.01 30.36
CA LEU A 160 0.29 -36.87 31.23
C LEU A 160 -0.07 -35.53 30.59
N PHE A 161 0.51 -35.17 29.44
CA PHE A 161 0.34 -33.85 28.83
C PHE A 161 -1.13 -33.48 28.59
N ASN A 162 -1.92 -34.34 27.93
CA ASN A 162 -3.33 -34.04 27.62
C ASN A 162 -4.19 -33.86 28.88
N LYS A 163 -3.84 -34.50 29.99
CA LYS A 163 -4.59 -34.40 31.26
C LYS A 163 -4.31 -33.08 31.97
N PHE A 164 -3.06 -32.64 31.97
CA PHE A 164 -2.65 -31.43 32.71
C PHE A 164 -2.56 -30.18 31.83
N SER A 165 -2.63 -30.29 30.50
CA SER A 165 -2.50 -29.17 29.56
C SER A 165 -3.39 -27.96 29.93
N PRO A 166 -4.71 -28.12 30.17
CA PRO A 166 -5.55 -26.98 30.56
C PRO A 166 -5.11 -26.28 31.86
N SER A 167 -4.65 -27.08 32.84
CA SER A 167 -4.16 -26.55 34.13
C SER A 167 -2.81 -25.85 33.99
N LEU A 168 -1.94 -26.37 33.13
CA LEU A 168 -0.65 -25.75 32.80
C LEU A 168 -0.84 -24.42 32.06
N VAL A 169 -1.74 -24.37 31.06
CA VAL A 169 -2.08 -23.12 30.36
C VAL A 169 -2.61 -22.09 31.36
N THR A 170 -3.55 -22.47 32.23
CA THR A 170 -4.09 -21.57 33.26
C THR A 170 -3.00 -21.04 34.18
N ALA A 171 -2.07 -21.90 34.64
CA ALA A 171 -0.97 -21.49 35.50
C ALA A 171 0.02 -20.55 34.79
N VAL A 172 0.34 -20.81 33.52
CA VAL A 172 1.20 -19.93 32.70
C VAL A 172 0.54 -18.57 32.49
N LEU A 173 -0.77 -18.53 32.19
CA LEU A 173 -1.50 -17.28 31.99
C LEU A 173 -1.58 -16.46 33.29
N GLN A 174 -1.78 -17.11 34.44
CA GLN A 174 -1.70 -16.44 35.74
C GLN A 174 -0.32 -15.85 36.03
N LEU A 175 0.77 -16.54 35.64
CA LEU A 175 2.11 -15.97 35.74
C LEU A 175 2.26 -14.76 34.81
N ILE A 176 1.79 -14.83 33.57
CA ILE A 176 1.83 -13.68 32.64
C ILE A 176 1.04 -12.49 33.21
N GLU A 177 -0.12 -12.73 33.82
CA GLU A 177 -0.91 -11.69 34.49
C GLU A 177 -0.18 -11.08 35.69
N LYS A 178 0.54 -11.89 36.48
CA LYS A 178 1.43 -11.36 37.53
C LYS A 178 2.54 -10.47 36.95
N GLU A 179 3.04 -10.77 35.74
CA GLU A 179 4.10 -9.97 35.09
C GLU A 179 3.55 -8.63 34.64
N ARG A 180 2.33 -8.63 34.09
CA ARG A 180 1.60 -7.42 33.73
C ARG A 180 1.39 -6.49 34.94
N ASN A 181 1.24 -7.07 36.13
CA ASN A 181 1.15 -6.34 37.40
C ASN A 181 2.52 -6.01 38.02
N ASN A 182 3.63 -6.10 37.26
CA ASN A 182 5.00 -5.81 37.69
C ASN A 182 5.53 -6.69 38.83
N GLN A 183 5.03 -7.92 38.97
CA GLN A 183 5.58 -8.89 39.92
C GLN A 183 6.73 -9.69 39.31
N SER A 184 7.72 -10.07 40.13
CA SER A 184 8.84 -10.88 39.69
C SER A 184 8.41 -12.32 39.43
N ILE A 185 8.77 -12.84 38.26
CA ILE A 185 8.39 -14.18 37.81
C ILE A 185 9.64 -14.96 37.39
N ASN A 186 9.56 -16.27 37.57
CA ASN A 186 10.52 -17.17 36.98
C ASN A 186 10.19 -17.39 35.50
N SER A 187 10.75 -16.55 34.63
CA SER A 187 10.60 -16.62 33.17
C SER A 187 11.04 -17.96 32.58
N GLY A 188 11.97 -18.65 33.26
CA GLY A 188 12.42 -20.00 32.88
C GLY A 188 11.30 -21.03 32.92
N LEU A 189 10.41 -20.97 33.92
CA LEU A 189 9.30 -21.91 34.03
C LEU A 189 8.34 -21.82 32.84
N ILE A 190 8.02 -20.59 32.41
CA ILE A 190 7.13 -20.35 31.26
C ILE A 190 7.79 -20.88 29.98
N SER A 191 9.04 -20.48 29.73
CA SER A 191 9.76 -20.87 28.51
C SER A 191 9.90 -22.40 28.39
N GLU A 192 10.29 -23.08 29.47
CA GLU A 192 10.40 -24.54 29.52
C GLU A 192 9.05 -25.24 29.33
N THR A 193 7.99 -24.74 29.98
CA THR A 193 6.65 -25.31 29.81
C THR A 193 6.20 -25.14 28.36
N LEU A 194 6.34 -23.95 27.76
CA LEU A 194 5.95 -23.69 26.37
C LEU A 194 6.81 -24.48 25.36
N GLN A 195 8.09 -24.70 25.65
CA GLN A 195 8.93 -25.58 24.85
C GLN A 195 8.38 -27.01 24.82
N SER A 196 7.79 -27.50 25.92
CA SER A 196 7.11 -28.80 25.93
C SER A 196 5.91 -28.84 24.97
N TYR A 197 5.13 -27.75 24.86
CA TYR A 197 3.99 -27.65 23.92
C TYR A 197 4.45 -27.67 22.46
N VAL A 198 5.55 -26.98 22.16
CA VAL A 198 6.16 -26.99 20.82
C VAL A 198 6.71 -28.38 20.50
N TYR A 199 7.39 -29.02 21.45
CA TYR A 199 7.98 -30.35 21.25
C TYR A 199 6.92 -31.45 21.05
N MET A 200 5.79 -31.38 21.77
CA MET A 200 4.67 -32.31 21.60
C MET A 200 4.05 -32.26 20.19
N GLY A 201 4.24 -31.16 19.46
CA GLY A 201 3.76 -30.99 18.09
C GLY A 201 4.68 -31.61 17.03
N VAL A 202 5.98 -31.74 17.31
CA VAL A 202 6.97 -32.25 16.35
C VAL A 202 6.84 -33.77 16.19
N THR A 203 6.52 -34.22 14.98
CA THR A 203 6.81 -35.60 14.57
C THR A 203 8.30 -35.68 14.27
N LEU A 204 9.08 -36.38 15.09
CA LEU A 204 10.52 -36.50 14.85
C LEU A 204 10.72 -37.38 13.61
N ASP A 205 11.11 -36.77 12.50
CA ASP A 205 11.57 -37.48 11.31
C ASP A 205 12.98 -38.01 11.57
N THR A 206 13.08 -39.30 11.83
CA THR A 206 14.33 -39.98 12.19
C THR A 206 15.29 -40.15 11.02
N ASP A 207 14.89 -39.81 9.79
CA ASP A 207 15.76 -39.87 8.60
C ASP A 207 16.94 -38.86 8.65
N ALA A 208 16.86 -37.84 9.51
CA ALA A 208 17.99 -36.95 9.80
C ALA A 208 19.05 -37.60 10.72
N ILE A 209 18.65 -38.55 11.59
CA ILE A 209 19.54 -39.19 12.57
C ILE A 209 20.36 -40.32 11.94
N SER A 210 19.85 -40.92 10.85
CA SER A 210 20.55 -42.00 10.14
C SER A 210 21.76 -41.51 9.33
N LYS A 211 21.81 -40.23 8.94
CA LYS A 211 22.88 -39.64 8.10
C LYS A 211 24.08 -39.09 8.86
N SER A 212 24.06 -39.05 10.20
CA SER A 212 25.17 -38.51 11.02
C SER A 212 25.95 -39.59 11.80
N VAL A 213 26.23 -40.74 11.16
CA VAL A 213 27.23 -41.68 11.69
C VAL A 213 28.57 -41.38 10.99
N PRO A 214 29.61 -40.92 11.70
CA PRO A 214 30.97 -40.97 11.18
C PRO A 214 31.33 -42.44 11.03
N THR A 215 31.54 -42.87 9.79
CA THR A 215 32.19 -44.15 9.49
C THR A 215 33.60 -44.15 10.07
N LYS A 216 33.84 -45.17 10.91
CA LYS A 216 35.12 -45.79 11.29
C LYS A 216 36.34 -44.87 11.45
N ASP A 217 36.74 -44.75 12.71
CA ASP A 217 38.12 -44.74 13.24
C ASP A 217 38.30 -43.60 14.24
N SER A 218 38.09 -43.89 15.52
CA SER A 218 38.95 -43.41 16.61
C SER A 218 38.40 -43.90 17.95
N THR A 219 39.29 -44.58 18.65
CA THR A 219 39.25 -44.93 20.06
C THR A 219 38.99 -43.72 20.96
N ALA A 220 38.15 -43.95 21.98
CA ALA A 220 37.96 -43.15 23.19
C ALA A 220 37.34 -41.73 23.03
N PHE A 221 36.13 -41.54 23.59
CA PHE A 221 35.63 -40.21 23.94
C PHE A 221 35.31 -40.14 25.44
N THR A 222 36.13 -39.35 26.13
CA THR A 222 36.05 -38.97 27.53
C THR A 222 34.90 -37.98 27.73
N PHE A 223 34.09 -38.18 28.77
CA PHE A 223 33.12 -37.19 29.25
C PHE A 223 33.87 -36.03 29.92
N GLN A 224 34.06 -34.91 29.22
CA GLN A 224 34.20 -33.57 29.81
C GLN A 224 34.23 -32.49 28.73
N LYS A 225 33.12 -31.78 28.54
CA LYS A 225 33.01 -30.31 28.59
C LYS A 225 31.55 -29.87 28.37
N LYS A 226 31.11 -29.00 29.28
CA LYS A 226 30.02 -28.03 29.08
C LYS A 226 30.23 -27.31 27.75
N ASP A 227 29.16 -27.21 26.96
CA ASP A 227 28.85 -26.13 25.98
C ASP A 227 28.43 -26.54 24.56
N ASP A 228 28.52 -27.79 24.10
CA ASP A 228 28.13 -28.12 22.70
C ASP A 228 27.12 -29.27 22.52
N SER A 229 26.67 -29.91 23.61
CA SER A 229 25.72 -31.03 23.55
C SER A 229 24.24 -30.63 23.55
N GLU A 230 23.90 -29.36 23.81
CA GLU A 230 22.52 -28.85 23.76
C GLU A 230 22.07 -28.48 22.35
N LYS A 231 23.01 -28.40 21.39
CA LYS A 231 22.74 -28.05 19.99
C LYS A 231 22.58 -29.26 19.08
N PHE A 232 22.19 -30.41 19.63
CA PHE A 232 21.93 -31.63 18.86
C PHE A 232 20.56 -31.55 18.19
N VAL A 233 20.50 -30.71 17.14
CA VAL A 233 19.71 -30.83 15.91
C VAL A 233 18.32 -31.45 16.12
N ILE A 234 17.36 -30.62 16.52
CA ILE A 234 15.95 -30.79 16.14
C ILE A 234 15.74 -29.91 14.92
N ASP A 235 16.23 -30.38 13.77
CA ASP A 235 15.87 -29.83 12.45
C ASP A 235 14.79 -30.72 11.82
N SER A 236 13.87 -31.21 12.65
CA SER A 236 12.58 -31.77 12.23
C SER A 236 11.55 -30.65 12.32
N VAL A 237 10.78 -30.49 11.24
CA VAL A 237 9.72 -29.49 11.03
C VAL A 237 9.08 -29.05 12.36
N LYS A 238 9.35 -27.81 12.78
CA LYS A 238 8.66 -27.19 13.92
C LYS A 238 7.16 -27.18 13.65
N ASN A 239 6.46 -28.18 14.17
CA ASN A 239 5.02 -28.22 14.10
C ASN A 239 4.46 -27.57 15.36
N THR A 240 4.16 -26.28 15.25
CA THR A 240 3.61 -25.48 16.35
C THR A 240 2.10 -25.68 16.53
N ALA A 241 1.44 -26.59 15.79
CA ALA A 241 -0.03 -26.70 15.80
C ALA A 241 -0.65 -26.91 17.19
N ILE A 242 -0.03 -27.71 18.05
CA ILE A 242 -0.54 -27.94 19.42
C ILE A 242 -0.40 -26.68 20.28
N TYR A 243 0.75 -26.01 20.18
CA TYR A 243 0.98 -24.73 20.83
C TYR A 243 -0.04 -23.68 20.36
N LYS A 244 -0.29 -23.58 19.05
CA LYS A 244 -1.28 -22.67 18.49
C LYS A 244 -2.70 -22.97 19.00
N GLN A 245 -3.09 -24.24 18.96
CA GLN A 245 -4.45 -24.66 19.29
C GLN A 245 -4.77 -24.59 20.79
N GLN A 246 -3.81 -24.92 21.65
CA GLN A 246 -4.06 -25.05 23.10
C GLN A 246 -3.62 -23.84 23.91
N PHE A 247 -2.58 -23.11 23.49
CA PHE A 247 -2.04 -21.98 24.23
C PHE A 247 -2.29 -20.64 23.54
N GLU A 248 -1.88 -20.50 22.26
CA GLU A 248 -1.92 -19.20 21.56
C GLU A 248 -3.33 -18.60 21.49
N ILE A 249 -4.34 -19.41 21.15
CA ILE A 249 -5.74 -18.94 21.08
C ILE A 249 -6.22 -18.41 22.43
N GLU A 250 -5.97 -19.14 23.52
CA GLU A 250 -6.41 -18.74 24.86
C GLU A 250 -5.62 -17.53 25.36
N PHE A 251 -4.31 -17.49 25.10
CA PHE A 251 -3.45 -16.36 25.41
C PHE A 251 -3.92 -15.08 24.71
N LEU A 252 -4.19 -15.14 23.40
CA LEU A 252 -4.66 -13.98 22.63
C LEU A 252 -6.04 -13.52 23.11
N SER A 253 -6.94 -14.45 23.40
CA SER A 253 -8.28 -14.17 23.94
C SER A 253 -8.21 -13.43 25.28
N GLN A 254 -7.42 -13.93 26.23
CA GLN A 254 -7.26 -13.27 27.54
C GLN A 254 -6.53 -11.94 27.44
N THR A 255 -5.53 -11.84 26.57
CA THR A 255 -4.79 -10.60 26.30
C THR A 255 -5.72 -9.53 25.73
N LYS A 256 -6.54 -9.88 24.75
CA LYS A 256 -7.56 -9.00 24.19
C LYS A 256 -8.50 -8.47 25.28
N ALA A 257 -9.11 -9.38 26.04
CA ALA A 257 -10.06 -9.02 27.09
C ALA A 257 -9.44 -8.19 28.22
N TRP A 258 -8.14 -8.36 28.48
CA TRP A 258 -7.40 -7.56 29.46
C TRP A 258 -7.18 -6.13 28.95
N TYR A 259 -6.70 -5.97 27.71
CA TYR A 259 -6.45 -4.66 27.12
C TYR A 259 -7.72 -3.89 26.77
N GLU A 260 -8.81 -4.55 26.40
CA GLU A 260 -10.14 -3.92 26.25
C GLU A 260 -10.60 -3.29 27.57
N ARG A 261 -10.47 -4.03 28.69
CA ARG A 261 -10.83 -3.51 30.01
C ARG A 261 -9.91 -2.40 30.46
N LEU A 262 -8.61 -2.56 30.28
CA LEU A 262 -7.63 -1.56 30.70
C LEU A 262 -7.75 -0.26 29.89
N SER A 263 -7.88 -0.38 28.57
CA SER A 263 -8.04 0.79 27.70
C SER A 263 -9.29 1.58 28.03
N ALA A 264 -10.43 0.92 28.25
CA ALA A 264 -11.67 1.56 28.67
C ALA A 264 -11.51 2.30 30.01
N GLN A 265 -10.89 1.67 31.03
CA GLN A 265 -10.65 2.30 32.33
C GLN A 265 -9.74 3.52 32.25
N VAL A 266 -8.69 3.45 31.41
CA VAL A 266 -7.75 4.57 31.28
C VAL A 266 -8.34 5.71 30.46
N LEU A 267 -9.16 5.43 29.44
CA LEU A 267 -9.82 6.47 28.64
C LEU A 267 -10.92 7.23 29.42
N GLU A 268 -11.47 6.66 30.49
CA GLU A 268 -12.36 7.39 31.39
C GLU A 268 -11.65 8.47 32.23
N VAL A 269 -10.37 8.27 32.53
CA VAL A 269 -9.61 9.08 33.49
C VAL A 269 -8.55 9.96 32.84
N ALA A 270 -7.92 9.48 31.76
CA ALA A 270 -6.76 10.08 31.14
C ALA A 270 -7.08 10.73 29.79
N ASP A 271 -6.33 11.78 29.47
CA ASP A 271 -6.40 12.48 28.19
C ASP A 271 -5.77 11.64 27.06
N VAL A 272 -6.20 11.86 25.80
CA VAL A 272 -5.74 11.06 24.65
C VAL A 272 -4.21 11.04 24.48
N PRO A 273 -3.46 12.15 24.64
CA PRO A 273 -1.99 12.11 24.62
C PRO A 273 -1.38 11.18 25.68
N GLU A 274 -1.92 11.21 26.90
CA GLU A 274 -1.44 10.37 28.00
C GLU A 274 -1.76 8.89 27.73
N TYR A 275 -2.95 8.62 27.19
CA TYR A 275 -3.35 7.29 26.73
C TYR A 275 -2.40 6.76 25.64
N LEU A 276 -2.10 7.56 24.60
CA LEU A 276 -1.23 7.12 23.50
C LEU A 276 0.19 6.78 23.98
N MET A 277 0.72 7.56 24.92
CA MET A 277 2.02 7.27 25.52
C MET A 277 2.00 5.96 26.33
N LYS A 278 0.93 5.71 27.10
CA LYS A 278 0.75 4.45 27.84
C LYS A 278 0.56 3.26 26.89
N ALA A 279 -0.23 3.42 25.82
CA ALA A 279 -0.49 2.39 24.83
C ALA A 279 0.80 1.97 24.09
N GLU A 280 1.64 2.92 23.68
CA GLU A 280 2.97 2.65 23.12
C GLU A 280 3.86 1.84 24.08
N GLY A 281 3.88 2.23 25.36
CA GLY A 281 4.61 1.50 26.39
C GLY A 281 4.08 0.09 26.59
N TRP A 282 2.75 -0.08 26.62
CA TRP A 282 2.12 -1.40 26.76
C TRP A 282 2.40 -2.31 25.57
N MET A 283 2.30 -1.81 24.34
CA MET A 283 2.60 -2.60 23.15
C MET A 283 4.06 -3.03 23.11
N THR A 284 4.98 -2.11 23.40
CA THR A 284 6.42 -2.44 23.47
C THR A 284 6.69 -3.49 24.55
N ALA A 285 6.11 -3.33 25.74
CA ALA A 285 6.28 -4.28 26.83
C ALA A 285 5.69 -5.67 26.51
N GLU A 286 4.56 -5.74 25.81
CA GLU A 286 3.92 -7.00 25.43
C GLU A 286 4.67 -7.70 24.29
N ILE A 287 5.19 -6.95 23.31
CA ILE A 287 6.05 -7.46 22.24
C ILE A 287 7.35 -8.02 22.83
N ASP A 288 8.00 -7.27 23.72
CA ASP A 288 9.20 -7.73 24.43
C ASP A 288 8.92 -8.97 25.28
N ARG A 289 7.74 -9.05 25.91
CA ARG A 289 7.32 -10.23 26.67
C ARG A 289 7.16 -11.44 25.75
N CYS A 290 6.54 -11.25 24.60
CA CYS A 290 6.37 -12.31 23.60
C CYS A 290 7.72 -12.81 23.08
N ASP A 291 8.65 -11.91 22.76
CA ASP A 291 9.98 -12.31 22.27
C ASP A 291 10.81 -13.06 23.32
N ARG A 292 10.66 -12.69 24.61
CA ARG A 292 11.35 -13.37 25.71
C ARG A 292 10.74 -14.74 26.08
N LEU A 293 9.41 -14.85 26.10
CA LEU A 293 8.72 -15.99 26.70
C LEU A 293 8.12 -16.97 25.68
N MET A 294 7.73 -16.50 24.50
CA MET A 294 6.88 -17.23 23.55
C MET A 294 7.61 -17.53 22.24
N ASP A 295 6.99 -18.36 21.39
CA ASP A 295 7.53 -18.64 20.05
C ASP A 295 7.29 -17.45 19.11
N LYS A 296 8.24 -17.23 18.18
CA LYS A 296 8.19 -16.13 17.21
C LYS A 296 6.93 -16.13 16.35
N SER A 297 6.28 -17.28 16.16
CA SER A 297 5.04 -17.37 15.40
C SER A 297 3.85 -16.64 16.04
N THR A 298 3.93 -16.27 17.32
CA THR A 298 2.88 -15.55 18.05
C THR A 298 3.00 -14.02 17.97
N LEU A 299 4.12 -13.49 17.47
CA LEU A 299 4.33 -12.04 17.38
C LEU A 299 3.31 -11.35 16.47
N ASP A 300 3.11 -11.84 15.24
CA ASP A 300 2.21 -11.20 14.29
C ASP A 300 0.73 -11.25 14.76
N PRO A 301 0.19 -12.41 15.21
CA PRO A 301 -1.17 -12.46 15.76
C PRO A 301 -1.37 -11.59 17.00
N LEU A 302 -0.36 -11.49 17.86
CA LEU A 302 -0.40 -10.64 19.05
C LEU A 302 -0.45 -9.17 18.67
N GLN A 303 0.39 -8.71 17.74
CA GLN A 303 0.41 -7.32 17.30
C GLN A 303 -0.94 -6.90 16.69
N LEU A 304 -1.56 -7.78 15.89
CA LEU A 304 -2.90 -7.55 15.35
C LEU A 304 -3.96 -7.45 16.47
N CYS A 305 -3.89 -8.33 17.47
CA CYS A 305 -4.79 -8.33 18.62
C CYS A 305 -4.67 -7.03 19.45
N LEU A 306 -3.45 -6.56 19.70
CA LEU A 306 -3.18 -5.31 20.41
C LEU A 306 -3.66 -4.10 19.60
N ASN A 307 -3.39 -4.06 18.30
CA ASN A 307 -3.88 -3.00 17.40
C ASN A 307 -5.42 -2.94 17.41
N GLN A 308 -6.08 -4.09 17.42
CA GLN A 308 -7.54 -4.12 17.48
C GLN A 308 -8.06 -3.56 18.82
N SER A 309 -7.60 -4.12 19.94
CA SER A 309 -8.09 -3.78 21.29
C SER A 309 -7.71 -2.39 21.78
N LEU A 310 -6.53 -1.89 21.44
CA LEU A 310 -6.04 -0.59 21.91
C LEU A 310 -6.44 0.58 21.00
N ILE A 311 -6.66 0.31 19.71
CA ILE A 311 -6.81 1.36 18.71
C ILE A 311 -8.14 1.27 17.98
N THR A 312 -8.42 0.13 17.36
CA THR A 312 -9.60 -0.04 16.49
C THR A 312 -10.90 0.22 17.25
N ASP A 313 -10.98 -0.27 18.48
CA ASP A 313 -12.18 -0.13 19.33
C ASP A 313 -12.42 1.33 19.78
N HIS A 314 -11.38 2.17 19.79
CA HIS A 314 -11.42 3.55 20.30
C HIS A 314 -11.23 4.62 19.21
N LEU A 315 -11.34 4.24 17.93
CA LEU A 315 -11.10 5.15 16.80
C LEU A 315 -11.94 6.42 16.84
N ASP A 316 -13.19 6.33 17.31
CA ASP A 316 -14.09 7.49 17.36
C ASP A 316 -13.61 8.56 18.35
N ILE A 317 -13.01 8.16 19.47
CA ILE A 317 -12.42 9.08 20.46
C ILE A 317 -11.19 9.76 19.84
N PHE A 318 -10.34 9.00 19.15
CA PHE A 318 -9.17 9.57 18.47
C PHE A 318 -9.58 10.53 17.35
N ARG A 319 -10.65 10.24 16.60
CA ARG A 319 -11.18 11.14 15.57
C ARG A 319 -11.58 12.50 16.15
N ALA A 320 -12.29 12.51 17.28
CA ALA A 320 -12.74 13.73 17.92
C ALA A 320 -11.57 14.59 18.45
N GLN A 321 -10.53 13.95 18.98
CA GLN A 321 -9.37 14.66 19.51
C GLN A 321 -8.29 14.98 18.47
N PHE A 322 -8.31 14.34 17.31
CA PHE A 322 -7.33 14.54 16.24
C PHE A 322 -7.25 16.00 15.78
N GLU A 323 -8.41 16.68 15.64
CA GLU A 323 -8.46 18.11 15.30
C GLU A 323 -7.76 18.97 16.37
N GLY A 324 -7.95 18.64 17.66
CA GLY A 324 -7.29 19.33 18.78
C GLY A 324 -5.79 19.07 18.87
N LEU A 325 -5.32 17.89 18.47
CA LEU A 325 -3.89 17.57 18.40
C LEU A 325 -3.19 18.31 17.25
N LEU A 326 -3.87 18.45 16.10
CA LEU A 326 -3.40 19.25 14.97
C LEU A 326 -3.37 20.75 15.30
N ALA A 327 -4.38 21.26 16.00
CA ALA A 327 -4.43 22.67 16.40
C ALA A 327 -3.29 23.07 17.35
N ASN A 328 -2.86 22.15 18.23
CA ASN A 328 -1.81 22.39 19.22
C ASN A 328 -0.40 21.99 18.76
N ASP A 329 -0.21 21.63 17.47
CA ASP A 329 1.07 21.19 16.87
C ASP A 329 1.83 20.13 17.70
N LYS A 330 1.10 19.20 18.32
CA LYS A 330 1.70 18.13 19.15
C LYS A 330 2.26 17.01 18.27
N LYS A 331 3.39 17.27 17.61
CA LYS A 331 4.04 16.35 16.64
C LYS A 331 4.39 14.98 17.21
N ASP A 332 4.81 14.91 18.47
CA ASP A 332 5.16 13.65 19.13
C ASP A 332 3.95 12.74 19.32
N ASP A 333 2.81 13.30 19.73
CA ASP A 333 1.59 12.54 19.96
C ASP A 333 0.95 12.10 18.63
N LEU A 334 1.03 12.95 17.59
CA LEU A 334 0.66 12.57 16.23
C LEU A 334 1.55 11.44 15.68
N ARG A 335 2.85 11.45 15.99
CA ARG A 335 3.77 10.36 15.62
C ARG A 335 3.41 9.05 16.32
N ARG A 336 3.06 9.11 17.61
CA ARG A 336 2.58 7.95 18.36
C ARG A 336 1.29 7.42 17.76
N LEU A 337 0.31 8.29 17.54
CA LEU A 337 -0.96 7.91 16.92
C LEU A 337 -0.75 7.25 15.56
N TYR A 338 0.10 7.82 14.71
CA TYR A 338 0.45 7.24 13.41
C TYR A 338 1.12 5.87 13.55
N THR A 339 2.15 5.76 14.40
CA THR A 339 2.91 4.51 14.60
C THR A 339 2.02 3.41 15.15
N LEU A 340 1.12 3.74 16.07
CA LEU A 340 0.15 2.82 16.64
C LEU A 340 -0.88 2.41 15.57
N SER A 341 -1.40 3.36 14.79
CA SER A 341 -2.39 3.09 13.73
C SER A 341 -1.84 2.25 12.56
N LEU A 342 -0.51 2.11 12.47
CA LEU A 342 0.16 1.34 11.43
C LEU A 342 -0.24 -0.14 11.51
N GLY A 343 -0.91 -0.64 10.48
CA GLY A 343 -1.45 -2.00 10.42
C GLY A 343 -2.97 -2.09 10.55
N THR A 344 -3.68 -0.96 10.73
CA THR A 344 -5.13 -0.89 10.62
C THR A 344 -5.52 -0.03 9.41
N PRO A 345 -5.86 -0.64 8.26
CA PRO A 345 -6.14 0.10 7.01
C PRO A 345 -7.31 1.09 7.15
N ASP A 346 -8.29 0.77 8.00
CA ASP A 346 -9.45 1.63 8.27
C ASP A 346 -9.01 2.92 8.97
N ALA A 347 -8.17 2.82 9.99
CA ALA A 347 -7.65 3.96 10.74
C ALA A 347 -6.87 4.92 9.82
N GLU A 348 -6.02 4.39 8.94
CA GLU A 348 -5.21 5.18 8.01
C GLU A 348 -6.06 6.00 7.03
N LEU A 349 -7.10 5.39 6.43
CA LEU A 349 -8.01 6.09 5.52
C LEU A 349 -8.78 7.20 6.24
N HIS A 350 -9.18 6.95 7.48
CA HIS A 350 -9.91 7.93 8.27
C HIS A 350 -9.03 9.10 8.72
N PHE A 351 -7.80 8.84 9.17
CA PHE A 351 -6.88 9.91 9.57
C PHE A 351 -6.41 10.77 8.39
N THR A 352 -6.16 10.16 7.23
CA THR A 352 -5.83 10.92 6.00
C THR A 352 -7.00 11.79 5.56
N THR A 353 -8.24 11.29 5.64
CA THR A 353 -9.44 12.08 5.32
C THR A 353 -9.66 13.22 6.30
N ASN A 354 -9.50 12.98 7.61
CA ASN A 354 -9.63 14.02 8.63
C ASN A 354 -8.53 15.07 8.52
N LEU A 355 -7.29 14.67 8.26
CA LEU A 355 -6.17 15.59 8.04
C LEU A 355 -6.48 16.51 6.86
N LYS A 356 -6.92 15.94 5.74
CA LYS A 356 -7.32 16.72 4.56
C LYS A 356 -8.42 17.73 4.91
N LYS A 357 -9.49 17.29 5.59
CA LYS A 357 -10.62 18.15 5.99
C LYS A 357 -10.16 19.30 6.89
N TYR A 358 -9.31 19.01 7.87
CA TYR A 358 -8.77 19.99 8.79
C TYR A 358 -7.90 21.02 8.07
N ILE A 359 -6.97 20.56 7.21
CA ILE A 359 -6.08 21.46 6.45
C ILE A 359 -6.91 22.35 5.52
N SER A 360 -7.88 21.80 4.77
CA SER A 360 -8.76 22.59 3.91
C SER A 360 -9.56 23.63 4.69
N ALA A 361 -10.12 23.27 5.85
CA ALA A 361 -10.88 24.20 6.69
C ALA A 361 -10.00 25.31 7.28
N TYR A 362 -8.86 24.95 7.87
CA TYR A 362 -7.90 25.88 8.46
C TYR A 362 -7.31 26.83 7.42
N GLY A 363 -6.96 26.31 6.24
CA GLY A 363 -6.45 27.10 5.13
C GLY A 363 -7.47 28.11 4.60
N VAL A 364 -8.73 27.68 4.43
CA VAL A 364 -9.82 28.57 3.99
C VAL A 364 -10.14 29.63 5.04
N GLU A 365 -10.13 29.30 6.33
CA GLU A 365 -10.35 30.27 7.42
C GLU A 365 -9.25 31.34 7.46
N LYS A 366 -7.97 30.92 7.39
CA LYS A 366 -6.83 31.85 7.36
C LYS A 366 -6.84 32.74 6.12
N ILE A 367 -7.18 32.19 4.95
CA ILE A 367 -7.27 32.97 3.71
C ILE A 367 -8.47 33.92 3.75
N ASN A 368 -9.61 33.53 4.31
CA ASN A 368 -10.77 34.42 4.46
C ASN A 368 -10.48 35.58 5.42
N GLY A 369 -9.74 35.35 6.50
CA GLY A 369 -9.33 36.41 7.43
C GLY A 369 -8.39 37.44 6.80
N ILE A 370 -7.67 37.05 5.73
CA ILE A 370 -6.71 37.90 5.00
C ILE A 370 -7.34 38.48 3.72
N ALA A 371 -8.50 37.99 3.26
CA ALA A 371 -9.09 38.37 1.97
C ALA A 371 -9.48 39.84 1.85
N ASP A 372 -9.80 40.51 2.97
CA ASP A 372 -10.08 41.96 3.00
C ASP A 372 -8.79 42.80 2.93
N ASP A 373 -7.67 42.31 3.47
CA ASP A 373 -6.33 42.96 3.42
C ASP A 373 -5.50 42.54 2.17
N ALA A 374 -5.87 41.43 1.51
CA ALA A 374 -5.17 40.85 0.36
C ALA A 374 -5.31 41.67 -0.93
N LYS A 375 -6.25 42.62 -0.98
CA LYS A 375 -6.33 43.60 -2.07
C LYS A 375 -5.16 44.59 -2.05
N ASP A 376 -4.58 44.85 -0.87
CA ASP A 376 -3.53 45.87 -0.69
C ASP A 376 -2.10 45.31 -0.60
N ASP A 377 -1.87 44.06 -0.13
CA ASP A 377 -0.53 43.45 -0.14
C ASP A 377 -0.49 41.97 -0.60
N PRO A 378 -0.22 41.71 -1.89
CA PRO A 378 -0.01 40.37 -2.43
C PRO A 378 1.12 39.57 -1.75
N LYS A 379 2.04 40.22 -1.02
CA LYS A 379 3.10 39.53 -0.28
C LYS A 379 2.57 38.81 0.95
N MET A 380 1.64 39.43 1.69
CA MET A 380 1.08 38.84 2.91
C MET A 380 0.33 37.54 2.58
N TYR A 381 -0.48 37.57 1.52
CA TYR A 381 -1.19 36.39 1.04
C TYR A 381 -0.23 35.23 0.67
N PHE A 382 0.83 35.53 -0.08
CA PHE A 382 1.78 34.51 -0.53
C PHE A 382 2.64 33.95 0.62
N THR A 383 3.11 34.82 1.53
CA THR A 383 3.87 34.40 2.72
C THR A 383 3.03 33.53 3.64
N SER A 384 1.76 33.87 3.88
CA SER A 384 0.88 33.04 4.72
C SER A 384 0.58 31.66 4.14
N ILE A 385 0.43 31.53 2.81
CA ILE A 385 0.25 30.21 2.16
C ILE A 385 1.50 29.34 2.34
N ILE A 386 2.68 29.92 2.19
CA ILE A 386 3.94 29.19 2.37
C ILE A 386 4.15 28.79 3.83
N GLU A 387 3.83 29.67 4.78
CA GLU A 387 3.91 29.35 6.20
C GLU A 387 3.03 28.15 6.55
N ILE A 388 1.79 28.12 6.03
CA ILE A 388 0.86 26.99 6.19
C ILE A 388 1.43 25.73 5.53
N TYR A 389 1.95 25.84 4.31
CA TYR A 389 2.58 24.73 3.60
C TYR A 389 3.77 24.16 4.36
N ASN A 390 4.67 25.00 4.85
CA ASN A 390 5.85 24.58 5.60
C ASN A 390 5.47 23.98 6.97
N GLN A 391 4.46 24.54 7.65
CA GLN A 391 3.96 24.00 8.91
C GLN A 391 3.43 22.57 8.72
N PHE A 392 2.50 22.36 7.78
CA PHE A 392 1.92 21.03 7.58
C PHE A 392 2.89 20.05 6.91
N THR A 393 3.81 20.53 6.06
CA THR A 393 4.90 19.70 5.53
C THR A 393 5.82 19.23 6.65
N SER A 394 6.16 20.09 7.61
CA SER A 394 6.93 19.69 8.80
C SER A 394 6.16 18.65 9.63
N VAL A 395 4.86 18.83 9.81
CA VAL A 395 4.02 17.84 10.54
C VAL A 395 4.00 16.49 9.81
N VAL A 396 3.86 16.46 8.49
CA VAL A 396 3.88 15.22 7.68
C VAL A 396 5.24 14.53 7.71
N GLN A 397 6.34 15.28 7.64
CA GLN A 397 7.69 14.73 7.71
C GLN A 397 8.02 14.18 9.09
N THR A 398 7.74 14.92 10.16
CA THR A 398 8.11 14.55 11.53
C THR A 398 7.16 13.54 12.15
N SER A 399 5.86 13.68 11.93
CA SER A 399 4.83 12.89 12.61
C SER A 399 4.44 11.64 11.82
N PHE A 400 4.33 11.76 10.50
CA PHE A 400 3.81 10.69 9.62
C PHE A 400 4.92 9.99 8.81
N LYS A 401 6.20 10.19 9.18
CA LYS A 401 7.38 9.59 8.52
C LYS A 401 7.41 9.78 6.99
N ASN A 402 6.82 10.86 6.50
CA ASN A 402 6.69 11.15 5.06
C ASN A 402 5.99 10.03 4.25
N ASP A 403 4.93 9.48 4.83
CA ASP A 403 4.12 8.46 4.16
C ASP A 403 3.34 9.02 2.96
N LYS A 404 3.23 8.20 1.91
CA LYS A 404 2.67 8.59 0.61
C LYS A 404 1.21 9.00 0.73
N ALA A 405 0.41 8.27 1.49
CA ALA A 405 -1.02 8.57 1.66
C ALA A 405 -1.25 9.94 2.31
N TYR A 406 -0.42 10.31 3.29
CA TYR A 406 -0.50 11.60 3.97
C TYR A 406 0.03 12.75 3.11
N VAL A 407 1.06 12.52 2.30
CA VAL A 407 1.56 13.50 1.31
C VAL A 407 0.51 13.75 0.22
N GLU A 408 -0.15 12.71 -0.29
CA GLU A 408 -1.23 12.86 -1.27
C GLU A 408 -2.44 13.59 -0.67
N ALA A 409 -2.80 13.32 0.58
CA ALA A 409 -3.86 14.03 1.30
C ALA A 409 -3.52 15.52 1.48
N LEU A 410 -2.26 15.84 1.81
CA LEU A 410 -1.74 17.20 1.90
C LEU A 410 -1.85 17.92 0.55
N ASP A 411 -1.36 17.30 -0.52
CA ASP A 411 -1.39 17.83 -1.88
C ASP A 411 -2.82 18.13 -2.34
N LYS A 412 -3.76 17.23 -2.04
CA LYS A 412 -5.17 17.40 -2.38
C LYS A 412 -5.82 18.53 -1.57
N ALA A 413 -5.48 18.66 -0.29
CA ALA A 413 -5.97 19.76 0.54
C ALA A 413 -5.46 21.12 0.04
N PHE A 414 -4.17 21.22 -0.33
CA PHE A 414 -3.62 22.47 -0.87
C PHE A 414 -4.24 22.88 -2.21
N ARG A 415 -4.55 21.92 -3.09
CA ARG A 415 -5.33 22.20 -4.32
C ARG A 415 -6.69 22.78 -3.98
N GLU A 416 -7.40 22.20 -3.02
CA GLU A 416 -8.70 22.72 -2.59
C GLU A 416 -8.60 24.13 -2.01
N ILE A 417 -7.58 24.42 -1.20
CA ILE A 417 -7.35 25.76 -0.63
C ILE A 417 -7.10 26.80 -1.73
N ILE A 418 -6.21 26.49 -2.68
CA ILE A 418 -5.82 27.41 -3.75
C ILE A 418 -6.98 27.67 -4.72
N ASN A 419 -7.72 26.62 -5.08
CA ASN A 419 -8.82 26.70 -6.05
C ASN A 419 -10.13 27.21 -5.41
N ALA A 420 -10.30 27.08 -4.09
CA ALA A 420 -11.43 27.70 -3.37
C ALA A 420 -11.38 29.23 -3.42
N ASN A 421 -10.19 29.83 -3.48
CA ASN A 421 -10.02 31.27 -3.63
C ASN A 421 -10.30 31.75 -5.07
N ASP A 422 -9.93 30.95 -6.07
CA ASP A 422 -10.15 31.27 -7.48
C ASP A 422 -11.66 31.34 -7.84
N ARG A 423 -12.46 30.43 -7.24
CA ARG A 423 -13.93 30.44 -7.33
C ARG A 423 -14.61 31.69 -6.76
N ARG A 424 -13.90 32.50 -5.98
CA ARG A 424 -14.43 33.75 -5.38
C ARG A 424 -14.08 35.00 -6.20
N GLY A 425 -13.44 34.86 -7.36
CA GLY A 425 -13.06 35.97 -8.23
C GLY A 425 -11.73 36.65 -7.86
N ASN A 426 -11.04 36.17 -6.84
CA ASN A 426 -9.66 36.54 -6.53
C ASN A 426 -8.74 35.55 -7.25
N LYS A 427 -8.36 35.87 -8.49
CA LYS A 427 -7.49 35.03 -9.31
C LYS A 427 -6.16 34.79 -8.59
N THR A 428 -6.03 33.66 -7.88
CA THR A 428 -4.81 33.30 -7.13
C THR A 428 -3.60 33.32 -8.06
N HIS A 429 -3.81 32.88 -9.31
CA HIS A 429 -2.91 32.97 -10.45
C HIS A 429 -2.33 34.38 -10.68
N GLU A 430 -3.18 35.40 -10.62
CA GLU A 430 -2.81 36.81 -10.85
C GLU A 430 -2.04 37.39 -9.65
N LEU A 431 -2.44 37.03 -8.42
CA LEU A 431 -1.75 37.46 -7.20
C LEU A 431 -0.34 36.85 -7.10
N VAL A 432 -0.21 35.57 -7.44
CA VAL A 432 1.08 34.87 -7.51
C VAL A 432 1.96 35.47 -8.62
N ALA A 433 1.39 35.80 -9.78
CA ALA A 433 2.12 36.46 -10.87
C ALA A 433 2.60 37.88 -10.49
N LYS A 434 1.77 38.68 -9.84
CA LYS A 434 2.14 40.02 -9.33
C LYS A 434 3.22 39.95 -8.25
N TYR A 435 3.17 38.94 -7.37
CA TYR A 435 4.22 38.71 -6.38
C TYR A 435 5.54 38.31 -7.05
N ALA A 436 5.51 37.37 -8.01
CA ALA A 436 6.69 36.97 -8.78
C ALA A 436 7.32 38.17 -9.53
N ASP A 437 6.51 39.00 -10.18
CA ASP A 437 6.97 40.22 -10.86
C ASP A 437 7.59 41.23 -9.87
N THR A 438 7.04 41.35 -8.66
CA THR A 438 7.61 42.23 -7.61
C THR A 438 8.96 41.71 -7.11
N ILE A 439 9.10 40.40 -6.94
CA ILE A 439 10.36 39.77 -6.52
C ILE A 439 11.41 39.90 -7.63
N LEU A 440 11.05 39.60 -8.88
CA LEU A 440 11.94 39.71 -10.04
C LEU A 440 12.35 41.15 -10.36
N LYS A 441 11.46 42.14 -10.17
CA LYS A 441 11.80 43.58 -10.35
C LYS A 441 12.71 44.11 -9.24
N LYS A 442 12.58 43.62 -8.00
CA LYS A 442 13.49 43.97 -6.89
C LYS A 442 14.90 43.38 -7.08
N THR A 443 15.05 42.31 -7.86
CA THR A 443 16.32 41.69 -8.24
C THR A 443 17.26 42.64 -8.99
N ASN A 444 16.71 43.62 -9.74
CA ASN A 444 17.52 44.67 -10.38
C ASN A 444 18.19 45.63 -9.38
N ARG A 445 17.91 45.53 -8.06
CA ARG A 445 18.45 46.45 -7.04
C ARG A 445 19.20 45.80 -5.87
N ILE A 446 19.04 44.51 -5.57
CA ILE A 446 19.64 43.88 -4.37
C ILE A 446 20.21 42.49 -4.72
N GLY A 447 21.51 42.31 -4.50
CA GLY A 447 22.31 41.15 -4.92
C GLY A 447 22.46 40.02 -3.89
N ASN A 448 21.36 39.45 -3.39
CA ASN A 448 21.39 38.19 -2.63
C ASN A 448 20.73 37.07 -3.45
N SER A 449 21.51 36.26 -4.17
CA SER A 449 21.00 35.19 -5.05
C SER A 449 20.37 34.01 -4.28
N CYS A 450 20.85 33.71 -3.07
CA CYS A 450 20.42 32.52 -2.31
C CYS A 450 18.97 32.63 -1.76
N GLU A 451 18.62 33.77 -1.14
CA GLU A 451 17.26 34.03 -0.66
C GLU A 451 16.24 34.17 -1.81
N LEU A 452 16.73 34.58 -2.98
CA LEU A 452 15.91 34.70 -4.19
C LEU A 452 15.57 33.31 -4.73
N ASP A 453 16.55 32.40 -4.79
CA ASP A 453 16.35 31.02 -5.24
C ASP A 453 15.38 30.26 -4.32
N GLU A 454 15.44 30.48 -3.00
CA GLU A 454 14.47 29.91 -2.04
C GLU A 454 13.05 30.44 -2.30
N LYS A 455 12.90 31.77 -2.43
CA LYS A 455 11.58 32.37 -2.74
C LYS A 455 11.04 31.95 -4.11
N LEU A 456 11.91 31.76 -5.11
CA LEU A 456 11.53 31.22 -6.41
C LEU A 456 11.08 29.77 -6.31
N LYS A 457 11.77 28.95 -5.51
CA LYS A 457 11.39 27.56 -5.25
C LYS A 457 10.03 27.48 -4.55
N ASP A 458 9.75 28.39 -3.62
CA ASP A 458 8.45 28.47 -2.97
C ASP A 458 7.34 28.91 -3.95
N ILE A 459 7.63 29.86 -4.85
CA ILE A 459 6.73 30.24 -5.95
C ILE A 459 6.44 29.06 -6.86
N VAL A 460 7.45 28.29 -7.25
CA VAL A 460 7.28 27.08 -8.08
C VAL A 460 6.46 26.02 -7.34
N THR A 461 6.59 25.94 -6.02
CA THR A 461 5.84 24.97 -5.20
C THR A 461 4.36 25.35 -5.15
N VAL A 462 4.01 26.60 -4.83
CA VAL A 462 2.63 27.09 -4.88
C VAL A 462 2.07 26.98 -6.30
N PHE A 463 2.86 27.38 -7.32
CA PHE A 463 2.47 27.28 -8.72
C PHE A 463 2.18 25.84 -9.14
N ARG A 464 2.81 24.82 -8.56
CA ARG A 464 2.51 23.41 -8.88
C ARG A 464 1.04 23.08 -8.64
N TYR A 465 0.44 23.60 -7.59
CA TYR A 465 -0.91 23.24 -7.12
C TYR A 465 -2.04 24.05 -7.77
N ILE A 466 -1.68 25.04 -8.57
CA ILE A 466 -2.57 25.86 -9.38
C ILE A 466 -3.09 25.04 -10.57
N GLU A 467 -4.41 24.96 -10.77
CA GLU A 467 -5.04 24.18 -11.86
C GLU A 467 -5.17 24.96 -13.19
N ASP A 468 -5.40 26.29 -13.17
CA ASP A 468 -5.61 27.09 -14.39
C ASP A 468 -4.30 27.71 -14.93
N LYS A 469 -3.30 26.86 -15.18
CA LYS A 469 -1.99 27.30 -15.71
C LYS A 469 -2.04 27.77 -17.16
N ASP A 470 -3.00 27.27 -17.94
CA ASP A 470 -3.00 27.37 -19.40
C ASP A 470 -4.28 28.00 -19.97
N SER A 471 -5.08 28.68 -19.13
CA SER A 471 -6.26 29.44 -19.58
C SER A 471 -5.94 30.93 -19.66
N CYS A 472 -5.93 31.48 -20.88
CA CYS A 472 -5.74 32.91 -21.11
C CYS A 472 -6.99 33.49 -21.75
N THR A 473 -7.44 34.65 -21.27
CA THR A 473 -8.57 35.36 -21.86
C THR A 473 -8.12 36.14 -23.10
N TYR A 474 -8.97 36.31 -24.11
CA TYR A 474 -8.66 37.13 -25.30
C TYR A 474 -8.16 38.54 -24.95
N GLY A 475 -8.76 39.18 -23.95
CA GLY A 475 -8.31 40.50 -23.47
C GLY A 475 -6.90 40.51 -22.85
N GLU A 476 -6.46 39.40 -22.28
CA GLU A 476 -5.10 39.23 -21.72
C GLU A 476 -4.08 38.99 -22.85
N LEU A 477 -4.43 38.16 -23.83
CA LEU A 477 -3.60 37.92 -25.02
C LEU A 477 -3.41 39.20 -25.85
N LYS A 478 -4.48 39.99 -26.01
CA LYS A 478 -4.45 41.28 -26.71
C LYS A 478 -3.52 42.29 -26.03
N ARG A 479 -3.56 42.35 -24.69
CA ARG A 479 -2.67 43.22 -23.90
C ARG A 479 -1.21 42.75 -23.95
N ALA A 480 -0.98 41.43 -23.94
CA ALA A 480 0.37 40.86 -23.95
C ALA A 480 1.06 40.97 -25.32
N LEU A 481 0.33 40.74 -26.42
CA LEU A 481 0.91 40.67 -27.77
C LEU A 481 0.97 42.01 -28.50
N GLN A 482 0.26 43.04 -28.02
CA GLN A 482 0.20 44.38 -28.63
C GLN A 482 -0.06 44.38 -30.15
N SER A 483 -0.75 43.35 -30.67
CA SER A 483 -1.03 43.16 -32.08
C SER A 483 -2.40 43.73 -32.50
N GLY A 484 -2.61 43.93 -33.80
CA GLY A 484 -3.88 44.40 -34.34
C GLY A 484 -5.02 43.41 -34.10
N ASP A 485 -6.19 43.91 -33.68
CA ASP A 485 -7.35 43.08 -33.27
C ASP A 485 -7.77 42.06 -34.35
N THR A 486 -7.66 42.44 -35.62
CA THR A 486 -8.00 41.59 -36.78
C THR A 486 -6.98 40.48 -37.03
N GLU A 487 -5.68 40.76 -36.84
CA GLU A 487 -4.59 39.81 -37.07
C GLU A 487 -4.53 38.78 -35.93
N LEU A 488 -4.72 39.24 -34.69
CA LEU A 488 -4.78 38.38 -33.51
C LEU A 488 -5.98 37.43 -33.57
N LYS A 489 -7.16 37.93 -33.97
CA LYS A 489 -8.35 37.09 -34.17
C LYS A 489 -8.14 36.03 -35.25
N ALA A 490 -7.49 36.39 -36.38
CA ALA A 490 -7.20 35.44 -37.44
C ALA A 490 -6.22 34.34 -36.98
N ALA A 491 -5.13 34.73 -36.30
CA ALA A 491 -4.15 33.77 -35.79
C ALA A 491 -4.75 32.83 -34.73
N LEU A 492 -5.51 33.35 -33.76
CA LEU A 492 -6.17 32.54 -32.74
C LEU A 492 -7.23 31.61 -33.31
N LEU A 493 -7.93 32.04 -34.37
CA LEU A 493 -8.87 31.19 -35.10
C LEU A 493 -8.15 30.05 -35.83
N ASP A 494 -6.97 30.29 -36.38
CA ASP A 494 -6.15 29.27 -37.04
C ASP A 494 -5.64 28.22 -36.04
N PHE A 495 -5.22 28.66 -34.84
CA PHE A 495 -4.85 27.73 -33.76
C PHE A 495 -6.05 26.94 -33.23
N ALA A 496 -7.23 27.55 -33.12
CA ALA A 496 -8.44 26.88 -32.66
C ALA A 496 -8.99 25.86 -33.68
N LYS A 497 -8.98 26.18 -34.98
CA LYS A 497 -9.45 25.28 -36.05
C LYS A 497 -8.57 24.06 -36.25
N ASN A 498 -7.28 24.18 -35.96
CA ASN A 498 -6.35 23.06 -36.01
C ASN A 498 -6.33 22.25 -34.70
N ASP A 499 -7.33 22.44 -33.82
CA ASP A 499 -7.45 21.78 -32.52
C ASP A 499 -6.22 21.96 -31.62
N ILE A 500 -5.40 23.00 -31.83
CA ILE A 500 -4.23 23.30 -30.98
C ILE A 500 -4.68 24.05 -29.72
N LEU A 501 -5.69 24.91 -29.85
CA LEU A 501 -6.34 25.61 -28.75
C LEU A 501 -7.83 25.21 -28.66
N LEU A 502 -8.32 25.06 -27.43
CA LEU A 502 -9.73 24.90 -27.10
C LEU A 502 -10.33 26.26 -26.75
N VAL A 503 -11.59 26.48 -27.11
CA VAL A 503 -12.34 27.71 -26.79
C VAL A 503 -13.40 27.37 -25.76
N ASP A 504 -13.38 28.03 -24.60
CA ASP A 504 -14.29 27.79 -23.48
C ASP A 504 -14.43 26.29 -23.10
N GLY A 505 -13.31 25.55 -23.16
CA GLY A 505 -13.25 24.12 -22.80
C GLY A 505 -13.76 23.13 -23.85
N ALA A 506 -14.09 23.56 -25.08
CA ALA A 506 -14.54 22.70 -26.17
C ALA A 506 -13.70 22.85 -27.45
N THR A 507 -13.72 21.80 -28.31
CA THR A 507 -13.13 21.88 -29.66
C THR A 507 -13.92 22.83 -30.53
N PHE A 508 -13.22 23.74 -31.20
CA PHE A 508 -13.86 24.79 -32.00
C PHE A 508 -14.37 24.21 -33.33
N LYS A 509 -15.66 23.85 -33.38
CA LYS A 509 -16.31 23.45 -34.63
C LYS A 509 -16.72 24.69 -35.42
N VAL A 510 -16.19 24.81 -36.63
CA VAL A 510 -16.31 25.95 -37.57
C VAL A 510 -17.75 26.42 -37.87
N ASN A 511 -18.78 25.67 -37.49
CA ASN A 511 -20.17 25.93 -37.86
C ASN A 511 -21.01 26.74 -36.86
N GLU A 512 -20.44 27.26 -35.77
CA GLU A 512 -21.23 27.93 -34.73
C GLU A 512 -21.11 29.46 -34.63
N GLY A 513 -20.50 30.16 -35.60
CA GLY A 513 -20.67 31.62 -35.75
C GLY A 513 -20.51 32.49 -34.49
N LYS A 514 -19.80 32.02 -33.45
CA LYS A 514 -19.67 32.72 -32.17
C LYS A 514 -18.74 33.92 -32.37
N GLU A 515 -19.25 35.12 -32.10
CA GLU A 515 -18.42 36.33 -32.03
C GLU A 515 -17.42 36.18 -30.86
N VAL A 516 -16.13 36.34 -31.14
CA VAL A 516 -15.07 36.33 -30.13
C VAL A 516 -15.17 37.63 -29.33
N THR A 517 -15.44 37.50 -28.03
CA THR A 517 -15.55 38.62 -27.07
C THR A 517 -14.30 38.74 -26.22
N GLU A 518 -14.11 39.87 -25.51
CA GLU A 518 -12.93 40.05 -24.64
C GLU A 518 -12.85 39.10 -23.45
N GLU A 519 -13.95 38.40 -23.14
CA GLU A 519 -14.09 37.39 -22.08
C GLU A 519 -13.86 35.95 -22.57
N THR A 520 -13.67 35.74 -23.87
CA THR A 520 -13.47 34.38 -24.43
C THR A 520 -12.16 33.77 -23.92
N VAL A 521 -12.25 32.56 -23.34
CA VAL A 521 -11.12 31.87 -22.72
C VAL A 521 -10.54 30.85 -23.70
N TYR A 522 -9.24 30.95 -23.96
CA TYR A 522 -8.49 29.98 -24.76
C TYR A 522 -7.70 29.06 -23.83
N LEU A 523 -7.80 27.75 -24.05
CA LEU A 523 -7.05 26.72 -23.34
C LEU A 523 -6.15 25.93 -24.30
N LEU A 524 -5.01 25.45 -23.84
CA LEU A 524 -4.15 24.56 -24.64
C LEU A 524 -4.77 23.16 -24.76
N ASN A 525 -4.85 22.60 -25.98
CA ASN A 525 -5.33 21.23 -26.15
C ASN A 525 -4.21 20.22 -25.84
N THR A 526 -4.21 19.67 -24.63
CA THR A 526 -3.24 18.64 -24.18
C THR A 526 -3.46 17.26 -24.82
N ASN A 527 -4.61 17.03 -25.48
CA ASN A 527 -4.95 15.78 -26.15
C ASN A 527 -4.76 15.86 -27.69
N PHE A 528 -4.00 16.84 -28.15
CA PHE A 528 -3.77 17.06 -29.57
C PHE A 528 -3.01 15.89 -30.22
N THR A 529 -3.58 15.33 -31.29
CA THR A 529 -2.95 14.27 -32.10
C THR A 529 -2.98 14.64 -33.58
N ASN A 530 -1.82 14.65 -34.24
CA ASN A 530 -1.72 14.89 -35.68
C ASN A 530 -0.84 13.82 -36.35
N ASN A 531 -1.26 13.41 -37.55
CA ASN A 531 -0.53 12.45 -38.37
C ASN A 531 0.67 13.08 -39.11
N GLU A 532 0.75 14.41 -39.19
CA GLU A 532 1.85 15.14 -39.84
C GLU A 532 2.79 15.79 -38.81
N VAL A 533 4.10 15.69 -39.06
CA VAL A 533 5.17 16.25 -38.18
C VAL A 533 5.25 17.78 -38.27
N LYS A 534 4.72 18.38 -39.34
CA LYS A 534 4.67 19.83 -39.55
C LYS A 534 3.26 20.23 -39.93
N ILE A 535 2.69 21.18 -39.18
CA ILE A 535 1.34 21.69 -39.40
C ILE A 535 1.48 23.05 -40.07
N ASP A 536 0.90 23.17 -41.26
CA ASP A 536 0.88 24.45 -41.98
C ASP A 536 -0.29 25.32 -41.51
N LEU A 537 0.04 26.35 -40.73
CA LEU A 537 -0.89 27.29 -40.12
C LEU A 537 -1.21 28.50 -41.02
N THR A 538 -0.69 28.57 -42.25
CA THR A 538 -0.79 29.78 -43.11
C THR A 538 -1.95 29.80 -44.10
N LYS A 539 -2.80 28.76 -44.11
CA LYS A 539 -3.83 28.55 -45.15
C LYS A 539 -5.01 29.54 -45.12
N GLU A 540 -5.30 30.16 -43.98
CA GLU A 540 -6.38 31.16 -43.84
C GLU A 540 -5.83 32.59 -43.98
N THR A 541 -4.64 32.87 -43.44
CA THR A 541 -3.96 34.17 -43.59
C THR A 541 -3.78 34.54 -45.08
N THR A 542 -3.39 33.58 -45.91
CA THR A 542 -3.25 33.73 -47.37
C THR A 542 -4.58 33.85 -48.12
N LYS A 543 -5.66 33.23 -47.62
CA LYS A 543 -7.03 33.39 -48.19
C LYS A 543 -7.59 34.80 -47.96
N VAL A 544 -7.30 35.41 -46.81
CA VAL A 544 -7.74 36.78 -46.51
C VAL A 544 -7.05 37.79 -47.44
N GLU A 545 -5.76 37.61 -47.71
CA GLU A 545 -5.01 38.46 -48.66
C GLU A 545 -5.51 38.30 -50.11
N ALA A 546 -5.71 37.06 -50.57
CA ALA A 546 -6.23 36.79 -51.92
C ALA A 546 -7.67 37.34 -52.12
N ASN A 547 -8.53 37.26 -51.10
CA ASN A 547 -9.88 37.83 -51.14
C ASN A 547 -9.87 39.36 -51.19
N LYS A 548 -8.91 40.01 -50.52
CA LYS A 548 -8.73 41.47 -50.56
C LYS A 548 -8.36 41.94 -51.96
N GLU A 549 -7.42 41.26 -52.64
CA GLU A 549 -7.03 41.60 -54.01
C GLU A 549 -8.18 41.42 -55.02
N LEU A 550 -8.96 40.35 -54.89
CA LEU A 550 -10.14 40.09 -55.73
C LEU A 550 -11.24 41.15 -55.54
N GLN A 551 -11.44 41.64 -54.31
CA GLN A 551 -12.39 42.72 -54.02
C GLN A 551 -11.95 44.06 -54.64
N ILE A 552 -10.66 44.39 -54.56
CA ILE A 552 -10.11 45.60 -55.18
C ILE A 552 -10.28 45.55 -56.70
N MET A 553 -10.00 44.40 -57.32
CA MET A 553 -10.19 44.19 -58.75
C MET A 553 -11.66 44.35 -59.18
N ASN A 554 -12.60 43.72 -58.46
CA ASN A 554 -14.02 43.80 -58.77
C ASN A 554 -14.59 45.21 -58.60
N ALA A 555 -14.17 45.95 -57.56
CA ALA A 555 -14.58 47.34 -57.35
C ALA A 555 -14.13 48.26 -58.50
N SER A 556 -12.93 48.05 -59.05
CA SER A 556 -12.43 48.79 -60.21
C SER A 556 -13.26 48.52 -61.48
N ILE A 557 -13.66 47.26 -61.71
CA ILE A 557 -14.51 46.87 -62.83
C ILE A 557 -15.90 47.51 -62.71
N GLU A 558 -16.48 47.52 -61.52
CA GLU A 558 -17.81 48.07 -61.26
C GLU A 558 -17.85 49.61 -61.42
N SER A 559 -16.78 50.29 -60.98
CA SER A 559 -16.58 51.71 -61.26
C SER A 559 -16.51 52.00 -62.77
N GLY A 560 -15.81 51.16 -63.53
CA GLY A 560 -15.76 51.25 -64.99
C GLY A 560 -17.12 51.05 -65.67
N ARG A 561 -17.95 50.13 -65.16
CA ARG A 561 -19.33 49.92 -65.65
C ARG A 561 -20.22 51.13 -65.40
N LYS A 562 -20.09 51.77 -64.23
CA LYS A 562 -20.84 53.00 -63.89
C LYS A 562 -20.54 54.14 -64.86
N LEU A 563 -19.26 54.41 -65.12
CA LEU A 563 -18.84 55.46 -66.07
C LEU A 563 -19.36 55.19 -67.49
N TYR A 564 -19.37 53.93 -67.90
CA TYR A 564 -19.92 53.53 -69.20
C TYR A 564 -21.43 53.74 -69.29
N LEU A 565 -22.19 53.37 -68.24
CA LEU A 565 -23.64 53.60 -68.17
C LEU A 565 -23.96 55.11 -68.26
N GLU A 566 -23.26 55.93 -67.49
CA GLU A 566 -23.43 57.39 -67.51
C GLU A 566 -23.20 57.96 -68.92
N ALA A 567 -22.14 57.54 -69.60
CA ALA A 567 -21.84 57.98 -70.96
C ALA A 567 -22.92 57.58 -71.99
N ILE A 568 -23.48 56.37 -71.88
CA ILE A 568 -24.56 55.90 -72.78
C ILE A 568 -25.85 56.67 -72.53
N ILE A 569 -26.21 56.90 -71.25
CA ILE A 569 -27.42 57.65 -70.88
C ILE A 569 -27.34 59.08 -71.42
N VAL A 570 -26.20 59.78 -71.24
CA VAL A 570 -25.98 61.12 -71.80
C VAL A 570 -26.09 61.11 -73.32
N ARG A 571 -25.53 60.10 -74.00
CA ARG A 571 -25.59 59.98 -75.46
C ARG A 571 -27.03 59.83 -75.97
N ILE A 572 -27.86 59.02 -75.31
CA ILE A 572 -29.27 58.84 -75.68
C ILE A 572 -30.06 60.13 -75.43
N MET A 573 -29.90 60.73 -74.25
CA MET A 573 -30.63 61.93 -73.84
C MET A 573 -30.26 63.16 -74.68
N LYS A 574 -29.00 63.29 -75.10
CA LYS A 574 -28.55 64.36 -76.02
C LYS A 574 -29.23 64.30 -77.39
N VAL A 575 -29.51 63.10 -77.90
CA VAL A 575 -30.16 62.92 -79.21
C VAL A 575 -31.67 63.17 -79.12
N ARG A 576 -32.30 62.68 -78.06
CA ARG A 576 -33.76 62.63 -77.93
C ARG A 576 -34.35 63.86 -77.22
N LYS A 577 -33.51 64.62 -76.50
CA LYS A 577 -33.81 65.81 -75.68
C LYS A 577 -34.78 65.59 -74.52
N GLU A 578 -35.85 64.83 -74.73
CA GLU A 578 -36.81 64.43 -73.70
C GLU A 578 -37.18 62.95 -73.85
N MET A 579 -37.29 62.22 -72.75
CA MET A 579 -37.63 60.80 -72.78
C MET A 579 -38.29 60.32 -71.47
N ARG A 580 -39.27 59.41 -71.59
CA ARG A 580 -39.90 58.76 -70.43
C ARG A 580 -38.98 57.71 -69.80
N SER A 581 -39.07 57.52 -68.48
CA SER A 581 -38.17 56.66 -67.72
C SER A 581 -38.14 55.22 -68.22
N GLN A 582 -39.28 54.60 -68.55
CA GLN A 582 -39.31 53.22 -69.03
C GLN A 582 -38.63 53.06 -70.41
N GLN A 583 -38.79 54.05 -71.29
CA GLN A 583 -38.18 54.05 -72.63
C GLN A 583 -36.67 54.24 -72.55
N LEU A 584 -36.20 55.16 -71.70
CA LEU A 584 -34.77 55.38 -71.45
C LEU A 584 -34.10 54.12 -70.92
N MET A 585 -34.74 53.45 -69.95
CA MET A 585 -34.23 52.20 -69.40
C MET A 585 -34.12 51.10 -70.47
N PHE A 586 -35.11 50.98 -71.36
CA PHE A 586 -35.10 49.99 -72.43
C PHE A 586 -33.99 50.26 -73.47
N GLU A 587 -33.82 51.52 -73.92
CA GLU A 587 -32.76 51.87 -74.87
C GLU A 587 -31.36 51.67 -74.27
N VAL A 588 -31.15 52.06 -73.00
CA VAL A 588 -29.87 51.88 -72.29
C VAL A 588 -29.53 50.39 -72.18
N VAL A 589 -30.48 49.55 -71.74
CA VAL A 589 -30.28 48.10 -71.66
C VAL A 589 -29.96 47.51 -73.03
N GLY A 590 -30.67 47.94 -74.09
CA GLY A 590 -30.45 47.46 -75.45
C GLY A 590 -29.03 47.70 -75.98
N ILE A 591 -28.43 48.85 -75.66
CA ILE A 591 -27.05 49.18 -76.07
C ILE A 591 -26.01 48.48 -75.18
N VAL A 592 -26.23 48.49 -73.86
CA VAL A 592 -25.25 48.00 -72.88
C VAL A 592 -25.15 46.48 -72.86
N LYS A 593 -26.23 45.76 -73.19
CA LYS A 593 -26.28 44.28 -73.24
C LYS A 593 -25.18 43.64 -74.11
N LYS A 594 -24.61 44.39 -75.07
CA LYS A 594 -23.49 43.92 -75.91
C LYS A 594 -22.16 43.82 -75.16
N ARG A 595 -21.99 44.52 -74.02
CA ARG A 595 -20.75 44.52 -73.21
C ARG A 595 -20.91 43.84 -71.86
N PHE A 596 -22.03 44.06 -71.18
CA PHE A 596 -22.36 43.39 -69.91
C PHE A 596 -23.87 43.44 -69.70
N LYS A 597 -24.40 42.60 -68.80
CA LYS A 597 -25.80 42.64 -68.39
C LYS A 597 -25.93 43.66 -67.25
N PRO A 598 -26.49 44.87 -67.48
CA PRO A 598 -26.62 45.86 -66.42
C PRO A 598 -27.77 45.50 -65.48
N ASP A 599 -27.62 45.80 -64.19
CA ASP A 599 -28.75 45.80 -63.27
C ASP A 599 -29.55 47.11 -63.42
N ILE A 600 -30.87 47.00 -63.27
CA ILE A 600 -31.81 48.12 -63.32
C ILE A 600 -31.49 49.13 -62.22
N SER A 601 -31.00 48.65 -61.08
CA SER A 601 -30.57 49.47 -59.94
C SER A 601 -29.40 50.40 -60.30
N ASP A 602 -28.42 49.88 -61.06
CA ASP A 602 -27.23 50.64 -61.45
C ASP A 602 -27.56 51.72 -62.46
N ILE A 603 -28.45 51.42 -63.42
CA ILE A 603 -28.90 52.41 -64.40
C ILE A 603 -29.64 53.56 -63.70
N LYS A 604 -30.52 53.26 -62.74
CA LYS A 604 -31.21 54.30 -61.95
C LYS A 604 -30.23 55.16 -61.15
N ARG A 605 -29.24 54.54 -60.48
CA ARG A 605 -28.20 55.25 -59.74
C ARG A 605 -27.35 56.14 -60.65
N SER A 606 -27.06 55.69 -61.87
CA SER A 606 -26.36 56.50 -62.89
C SER A 606 -27.24 57.65 -63.41
N ILE A 607 -28.55 57.46 -63.57
CA ILE A 607 -29.48 58.56 -63.92
C ILE A 607 -29.51 59.61 -62.81
N ASP A 608 -29.61 59.19 -61.55
CA ASP A 608 -29.62 60.10 -60.41
C ASP A 608 -28.29 60.87 -60.29
N ALA A 609 -27.16 60.19 -60.48
CA ALA A 609 -25.85 60.85 -60.54
C ALA A 609 -25.75 61.85 -61.71
N LEU A 610 -26.36 61.58 -62.86
CA LEU A 610 -26.40 62.51 -63.99
C LEU A 610 -27.35 63.69 -63.76
N ILE A 611 -28.39 63.51 -62.93
CA ILE A 611 -29.25 64.60 -62.48
C ILE A 611 -28.49 65.51 -61.51
N GLU A 612 -27.76 64.94 -60.55
CA GLU A 612 -26.89 65.70 -59.64
C GLU A 612 -25.77 66.45 -60.39
N LYS A 613 -25.17 65.82 -61.41
CA LYS A 613 -24.18 66.45 -62.30
C LYS A 613 -24.79 67.50 -63.25
N GLY A 614 -26.12 67.65 -63.27
CA GLY A 614 -26.82 68.66 -64.07
C GLY A 614 -26.95 68.36 -65.57
N TYR A 615 -26.67 67.14 -66.02
CA TYR A 615 -26.84 66.77 -67.44
C TYR A 615 -28.29 66.49 -67.80
N ILE A 616 -29.10 66.03 -66.85
CA ILE A 616 -30.50 65.64 -67.03
C ILE A 616 -31.32 66.23 -65.87
N LYS A 617 -32.59 66.55 -66.08
CA LYS A 617 -33.51 66.97 -65.02
C LYS A 617 -34.85 66.25 -65.16
N ARG A 618 -35.49 65.98 -64.03
CA ARG A 618 -36.86 65.48 -63.98
C ARG A 618 -37.83 66.65 -64.15
N ASP A 619 -38.83 66.48 -64.99
CA ASP A 619 -39.89 67.47 -65.13
C ASP A 619 -40.66 67.64 -63.81
N GLY A 620 -41.13 68.87 -63.54
CA GLY A 620 -41.79 69.24 -62.29
C GLY A 620 -43.20 68.65 -62.13
N ASN A 621 -43.87 68.35 -63.26
CA ASN A 621 -45.24 67.85 -63.27
C ASN A 621 -45.31 66.33 -63.48
N GLU A 622 -44.48 65.76 -64.36
CA GLU A 622 -44.39 64.31 -64.60
C GLU A 622 -43.06 63.73 -64.10
N ARG A 623 -43.09 63.00 -62.98
CA ARG A 623 -41.89 62.35 -62.39
C ARG A 623 -41.23 61.30 -63.30
N ASP A 624 -41.97 60.82 -64.31
CA ASP A 624 -41.52 59.82 -65.28
C ASP A 624 -40.89 60.42 -66.53
N LEU A 625 -40.82 61.76 -66.67
CA LEU A 625 -40.23 62.44 -67.81
C LEU A 625 -38.86 63.05 -67.46
N TYR A 626 -37.84 62.71 -68.25
CA TYR A 626 -36.51 63.28 -68.16
C TYR A 626 -36.26 64.25 -69.31
N GLN A 627 -35.61 65.38 -69.01
CA GLN A 627 -35.18 66.41 -69.96
C GLN A 627 -33.66 66.56 -69.91
N TYR A 628 -33.01 66.67 -71.07
CA TYR A 628 -31.58 66.93 -71.18
C TYR A 628 -31.28 68.43 -71.05
N LEU A 629 -30.31 68.80 -70.22
CA LEU A 629 -30.06 70.20 -69.83
C LEU A 629 -28.78 70.81 -70.40
N ALA A 630 -27.94 70.03 -71.10
CA ALA A 630 -26.60 70.44 -71.53
C ALA A 630 -26.46 70.71 -73.04
#